data_AF-A0A960LT32-F1
#
_entry.id   AF-A0A960LT32-F1
#
_cell.length_a   1.000
_cell.length_b   1.000
_cell.length_c   1.000
_cell.angle_alpha   90.00
_cell.angle_beta   90.00
_cell.angle_gamma   90.00
#
_symmetry.space_group_name_H-M   'P 1'
#
loop_
_entity.id
_entity.type
_entity.pdbx_description
1 polymer ?
#
loop_
_entity_poly.entity_id
_entity_poly.type
_entity_poly.pdbx_seq_one_letter_code
_entity_poly.pdbx_strand_id
1 'polypeptide(L)'
;DTFAGYAVTQVRKARGLNKKIVNPMDGPRRSVLEFCHVVDGQGSTPLGEWLEQQGFRQWDCGLVKIPHMRDVFGIYHDPDRTRGYSGIIRSADSTELNLSSVPKGETPIGWMNFNKDGYKKYCREYREYHEWLENRNEARYATNVAHGRNYDSKNLMHTFRLLDMAEEIARDRRITVRRPNRDFLMQIRRGDFEYDDLIAQAEEKIARIETLFEVADLPDEPDREALEAALVEIRERWYLGEGGS
;
A
#
# COMPACT_ATOMS: atom_id res chain seq x y z
N ASP A 1 -16.32 -13.33 4.23
CA ASP A 1 -16.14 -12.01 4.85
C ASP A 1 -17.39 -11.54 5.55
N THR A 2 -17.28 -11.17 6.81
CA THR A 2 -18.39 -10.57 7.58
C THR A 2 -18.67 -9.15 7.08
N PHE A 3 -19.87 -8.64 7.33
CA PHE A 3 -20.26 -7.29 6.92
C PHE A 3 -19.31 -6.21 7.51
N ALA A 4 -18.91 -6.39 8.78
CA ALA A 4 -17.92 -5.55 9.43
C ALA A 4 -16.52 -5.66 8.79
N GLY A 5 -16.06 -6.88 8.49
CA GLY A 5 -14.76 -7.11 7.83
C GLY A 5 -14.67 -6.45 6.45
N TYR A 6 -15.77 -6.42 5.70
CA TYR A 6 -15.84 -5.69 4.44
C TYR A 6 -15.70 -4.17 4.65
N ALA A 7 -16.40 -3.58 5.62
CA ALA A 7 -16.31 -2.15 5.93
C ALA A 7 -14.88 -1.73 6.34
N VAL A 8 -14.23 -2.52 7.21
CA VAL A 8 -12.82 -2.31 7.63
C VAL A 8 -11.88 -2.34 6.41
N THR A 9 -12.11 -3.29 5.49
CA THR A 9 -11.32 -3.40 4.26
C THR A 9 -11.46 -2.15 3.38
N GLN A 10 -12.64 -1.53 3.34
CA GLN A 10 -12.85 -0.27 2.59
C GLN A 10 -12.08 0.90 3.20
N VAL A 11 -12.01 1.02 4.54
CA VAL A 11 -11.18 2.04 5.22
C VAL A 11 -9.70 1.86 4.85
N ARG A 12 -9.19 0.62 4.89
CA ARG A 12 -7.80 0.32 4.49
C ARG A 12 -7.51 0.67 3.04
N LYS A 13 -8.46 0.37 2.13
CA LYS A 13 -8.37 0.75 0.71
C LYS A 13 -8.35 2.26 0.51
N ALA A 14 -9.21 3.00 1.24
CA ALA A 14 -9.24 4.46 1.18
C ALA A 14 -7.89 5.07 1.60
N ARG A 15 -7.25 4.53 2.65
CA ARG A 15 -5.88 4.92 3.05
C ARG A 15 -4.83 4.67 1.99
N GLY A 16 -4.82 3.47 1.42
CA GLY A 16 -3.87 3.12 0.37
C GLY A 16 -4.00 4.05 -0.85
N LEU A 17 -5.24 4.37 -1.23
CA LEU A 17 -5.52 5.30 -2.32
C LEU A 17 -5.05 6.73 -2.00
N ASN A 18 -5.38 7.25 -0.82
CA ASN A 18 -4.97 8.60 -0.41
C ASN A 18 -3.44 8.73 -0.41
N LYS A 19 -2.72 7.74 0.12
CA LYS A 19 -1.25 7.71 0.13
C LYS A 19 -0.67 7.86 -1.28
N LYS A 20 -1.25 7.19 -2.28
CA LYS A 20 -0.83 7.29 -3.70
C LYS A 20 -1.12 8.66 -4.30
N ILE A 21 -2.22 9.32 -3.91
CA ILE A 21 -2.58 10.65 -4.40
C ILE A 21 -1.64 11.72 -3.83
N VAL A 22 -1.34 11.67 -2.52
CA VAL A 22 -0.53 12.71 -1.86
C VAL A 22 0.98 12.48 -1.96
N ASN A 23 1.43 11.26 -2.26
CA ASN A 23 2.84 10.93 -2.48
C ASN A 23 3.03 10.34 -3.89
N PRO A 24 3.03 11.18 -4.93
CA PRO A 24 3.24 10.70 -6.29
C PRO A 24 4.65 10.12 -6.44
N MET A 25 4.76 8.96 -7.09
CA MET A 25 6.03 8.31 -7.41
C MET A 25 6.37 8.53 -8.88
N ASP A 26 6.49 9.81 -9.26
CA ASP A 26 6.71 10.20 -10.65
C ASP A 26 8.14 9.91 -11.11
N GLY A 27 8.30 9.76 -12.43
CA GLY A 27 9.60 9.57 -13.07
C GLY A 27 10.02 8.09 -13.19
N PRO A 28 11.26 7.83 -13.63
CA PRO A 28 11.77 6.48 -13.82
C PRO A 28 12.01 5.78 -12.47
N ARG A 29 11.91 4.45 -12.49
CA ARG A 29 12.20 3.60 -11.32
C ARG A 29 13.65 3.83 -10.85
N ARG A 30 13.81 4.10 -9.55
CA ARG A 30 15.11 4.26 -8.91
C ARG A 30 15.95 2.99 -9.00
N SER A 31 17.25 3.16 -9.16
CA SER A 31 18.20 2.04 -9.20
C SER A 31 18.49 1.51 -7.81
N VAL A 32 18.91 0.25 -7.71
CA VAL A 32 19.37 -0.36 -6.45
C VAL A 32 20.58 0.38 -5.84
N LEU A 33 21.38 1.07 -6.66
CA LEU A 33 22.52 1.89 -6.21
C LEU A 33 22.08 3.04 -5.29
N GLU A 34 20.88 3.60 -5.48
CA GLU A 34 20.33 4.68 -4.65
C GLU A 34 19.94 4.21 -3.23
N PHE A 35 19.95 2.89 -3.00
CA PHE A 35 19.69 2.28 -1.70
C PHE A 35 20.98 1.81 -1.03
N CYS A 36 22.14 2.16 -1.59
CA CYS A 36 23.45 1.80 -1.10
C CYS A 36 24.15 3.03 -0.50
N HIS A 37 24.76 2.84 0.67
CA HIS A 37 25.49 3.89 1.39
C HIS A 37 26.85 3.37 1.83
N VAL A 38 27.88 4.19 1.67
CA VAL A 38 29.26 3.89 2.08
C VAL A 38 29.51 4.53 3.44
N VAL A 39 30.14 3.77 4.34
CA VAL A 39 30.52 4.26 5.68
C VAL A 39 31.55 5.37 5.54
N ASP A 40 31.30 6.50 6.19
CA ASP A 40 32.20 7.65 6.20
C ASP A 40 32.22 8.29 7.60
N GLY A 41 33.36 8.17 8.29
CA GLY A 41 33.51 8.62 9.67
C GLY A 41 32.46 8.00 10.61
N GLN A 42 31.67 8.85 11.27
CA GLN A 42 30.55 8.45 12.13
C GLN A 42 29.21 8.35 11.38
N GLY A 43 29.20 8.59 10.07
CA GLY A 43 28.00 8.61 9.23
C GLY A 43 28.14 7.75 7.99
N SER A 44 27.45 8.17 6.92
CA SER A 44 27.47 7.48 5.64
C SER A 44 27.18 8.43 4.49
N THR A 45 27.72 8.11 3.32
CA THR A 45 27.56 8.85 2.07
C THR A 45 26.84 7.98 1.05
N PRO A 46 25.87 8.50 0.27
CA PRO A 46 25.25 7.74 -0.82
C PRO A 46 26.30 7.18 -1.79
N LEU A 47 26.12 5.94 -2.25
CA LEU A 47 27.13 5.27 -3.08
C LEU A 47 27.47 6.06 -4.35
N GLY A 48 26.47 6.66 -5.00
CA GLY A 48 26.69 7.46 -6.21
C GLY A 48 27.63 8.64 -5.95
N GLU A 49 27.35 9.42 -4.90
CA GLU A 49 28.19 10.56 -4.48
C GLU A 49 29.60 10.09 -4.08
N TRP A 50 29.71 8.98 -3.36
CA TRP A 50 31.00 8.43 -2.98
C TRP A 50 31.83 8.01 -4.20
N LEU A 51 31.22 7.32 -5.18
CA LEU A 51 31.91 6.96 -6.42
C LEU A 51 32.38 8.19 -7.20
N GLU A 52 31.55 9.24 -7.28
CA GLU A 52 31.90 10.50 -7.92
C GLU A 52 33.07 11.21 -7.22
N GLN A 53 33.04 11.28 -5.88
CA GLN A 53 34.12 11.88 -5.07
C GLN A 53 35.45 11.16 -5.26
N GLN A 54 35.43 9.84 -5.40
CA GLN A 54 36.63 9.04 -5.65
C GLN A 54 37.04 9.01 -7.13
N GLY A 55 36.19 9.50 -8.05
CA GLY A 55 36.41 9.37 -9.49
C GLY A 55 36.29 7.93 -10.00
N PHE A 56 35.58 7.06 -9.27
CA PHE A 56 35.42 5.66 -9.60
C PHE A 56 34.15 5.41 -10.42
N ARG A 57 34.18 4.36 -11.23
CA ARG A 57 33.01 3.88 -11.95
C ARG A 57 32.55 2.57 -11.35
N GLN A 58 31.23 2.39 -11.24
CA GLN A 58 30.64 1.22 -10.57
C GLN A 58 31.10 -0.13 -11.17
N TRP A 59 31.37 -0.16 -12.48
CA TRP A 59 31.78 -1.37 -13.19
C TRP A 59 33.26 -1.71 -12.99
N ASP A 60 34.08 -0.78 -12.49
CA ASP A 60 35.48 -0.99 -12.13
C ASP A 60 35.62 -1.43 -10.65
N CYS A 61 34.49 -1.60 -9.96
CA CYS A 61 34.43 -1.98 -8.54
C CYS A 61 34.07 -3.46 -8.37
N GLY A 62 34.64 -4.07 -7.33
CA GLY A 62 34.30 -5.41 -6.85
C GLY A 62 33.60 -5.33 -5.50
N LEU A 63 32.63 -6.21 -5.27
CA LEU A 63 31.94 -6.32 -3.99
C LEU A 63 32.10 -7.71 -3.37
N VAL A 64 32.36 -7.73 -2.07
CA VAL A 64 32.40 -8.96 -1.26
C VAL A 64 31.51 -8.78 -0.06
N LYS A 65 30.63 -9.75 0.20
CA LYS A 65 29.77 -9.73 1.39
C LYS A 65 30.62 -9.90 2.65
N ILE A 66 30.40 -9.05 3.66
CA ILE A 66 31.08 -9.18 4.96
C ILE A 66 30.36 -10.21 5.81
N PRO A 67 31.03 -11.30 6.26
CA PRO A 67 30.42 -12.31 7.11
C PRO A 67 29.88 -11.71 8.42
N HIS A 68 28.77 -12.26 8.92
CA HIS A 68 28.10 -11.85 10.16
C HIS A 68 27.57 -10.41 10.20
N MET A 69 27.70 -9.64 9.12
CA MET A 69 27.13 -8.30 8.99
C MET A 69 26.02 -8.32 7.94
N ARG A 70 24.80 -7.99 8.36
CA ARG A 70 23.64 -8.01 7.47
C ARG A 70 23.75 -6.91 6.42
N ASP A 71 23.66 -7.31 5.16
CA ASP A 71 23.66 -6.41 3.99
C ASP A 71 24.84 -5.43 3.93
N VAL A 72 26.00 -5.82 4.51
CA VAL A 72 27.26 -5.06 4.43
C VAL A 72 28.22 -5.74 3.47
N PHE A 73 28.89 -4.93 2.66
CA PHE A 73 29.80 -5.35 1.60
C PHE A 73 31.10 -4.55 1.69
N GLY A 74 32.23 -5.22 1.52
CA GLY A 74 33.50 -4.57 1.24
C GLY A 74 33.55 -4.17 -0.23
N ILE A 75 33.96 -2.92 -0.49
CA ILE A 75 34.18 -2.38 -1.83
C ILE A 75 35.66 -2.53 -2.15
N TYR A 76 35.95 -2.94 -3.37
CA TYR A 76 37.28 -3.04 -3.95
C TYR A 76 37.27 -2.30 -5.29
N HIS A 77 38.41 -1.75 -5.72
CA HIS A 77 38.53 -1.06 -7.00
C HIS A 77 39.71 -1.59 -7.79
N ASP A 78 39.47 -1.79 -9.08
CA ASP A 78 40.44 -2.27 -10.04
C ASP A 78 40.44 -1.30 -11.24
N PRO A 79 41.23 -0.21 -11.16
CA PRO A 79 41.24 0.82 -12.20
C PRO A 79 41.69 0.28 -13.56
N ASP A 80 42.52 -0.77 -13.57
CA ASP A 80 43.10 -1.35 -14.78
C ASP A 80 42.28 -2.52 -15.35
N ARG A 81 41.19 -2.92 -14.68
CA ARG A 81 40.32 -4.06 -15.04
C ARG A 81 41.04 -5.40 -15.20
N THR A 82 42.16 -5.57 -14.51
CA THR A 82 42.97 -6.79 -14.60
C THR A 82 42.49 -7.91 -13.68
N ARG A 83 41.68 -7.59 -12.68
CA ARG A 83 41.17 -8.49 -11.64
C ARG A 83 39.81 -9.10 -11.99
N GLY A 84 39.20 -8.68 -13.11
CA GLY A 84 37.94 -9.25 -13.59
C GLY A 84 36.75 -8.99 -12.66
N TYR A 85 36.76 -7.87 -11.93
CA TYR A 85 35.62 -7.47 -11.12
C TYR A 85 34.36 -7.30 -11.97
N SER A 86 33.23 -7.69 -11.40
CA SER A 86 31.96 -7.80 -12.13
C SER A 86 31.08 -6.55 -12.01
N GLY A 87 31.61 -5.47 -11.42
CA GLY A 87 30.85 -4.26 -11.09
C GLY A 87 29.94 -4.45 -9.88
N ILE A 88 29.30 -3.35 -9.45
CA ILE A 88 28.32 -3.33 -8.36
C ILE A 88 26.95 -3.83 -8.84
N ILE A 89 26.55 -3.47 -10.06
CA ILE A 89 25.33 -3.93 -10.74
C ILE A 89 25.62 -4.32 -12.19
N ARG A 90 24.78 -5.19 -12.75
CA ARG A 90 24.91 -5.67 -14.14
C ARG A 90 24.26 -4.71 -15.14
N SER A 91 23.13 -4.12 -14.75
CA SER A 91 22.34 -3.19 -15.56
C SER A 91 21.49 -2.29 -14.67
N ALA A 92 20.97 -1.20 -15.22
CA ALA A 92 20.11 -0.25 -14.50
C ALA A 92 18.87 -0.91 -13.86
N ASP A 93 18.35 -1.99 -14.47
CA ASP A 93 17.17 -2.72 -13.98
C ASP A 93 17.46 -3.75 -12.88
N SER A 94 18.73 -3.90 -12.48
CA SER A 94 19.15 -4.87 -11.47
C SER A 94 18.38 -4.68 -10.16
N THR A 95 17.96 -5.78 -9.57
CA THR A 95 17.26 -5.79 -8.27
C THR A 95 18.14 -6.26 -7.12
N GLU A 96 19.34 -6.72 -7.42
CA GLU A 96 20.32 -7.27 -6.51
C GLU A 96 21.71 -6.74 -6.88
N LEU A 97 22.63 -6.76 -5.92
CA LEU A 97 24.03 -6.42 -6.14
C LEU A 97 24.80 -7.59 -6.75
N ASN A 98 25.81 -7.27 -7.57
CA ASN A 98 26.72 -8.24 -8.15
C ASN A 98 27.94 -8.41 -7.24
N LEU A 99 28.31 -9.65 -6.94
CA LEU A 99 29.50 -9.96 -6.14
C LEU A 99 30.67 -10.28 -7.06
N SER A 100 31.88 -9.98 -6.61
CA SER A 100 33.12 -10.29 -7.30
C SER A 100 33.95 -11.29 -6.51
N SER A 101 34.72 -12.10 -7.22
CA SER A 101 35.78 -12.89 -6.60
C SER A 101 36.97 -11.98 -6.35
N VAL A 102 37.35 -11.80 -5.09
CA VAL A 102 38.48 -10.95 -4.70
C VAL A 102 39.59 -11.83 -4.13
N PRO A 103 40.84 -11.68 -4.60
CA PRO A 103 42.00 -12.41 -4.06
C PRO A 103 42.15 -12.25 -2.55
N LYS A 104 42.65 -13.31 -1.90
CA LYS A 104 42.93 -13.27 -0.46
C LYS A 104 44.00 -12.23 -0.16
N GLY A 105 43.76 -11.42 0.87
CA GLY A 105 44.71 -10.40 1.35
C GLY A 105 44.51 -9.02 0.74
N GLU A 106 43.61 -8.85 -0.23
CA GLU A 106 43.24 -7.51 -0.68
C GLU A 106 42.48 -6.75 0.41
N THR A 107 42.80 -5.46 0.52
CA THR A 107 42.16 -4.56 1.49
C THR A 107 41.01 -3.83 0.82
N PRO A 108 39.80 -3.83 1.42
CA PRO A 108 38.70 -3.05 0.88
C PRO A 108 39.01 -1.55 0.95
N ILE A 109 38.58 -0.81 -0.06
CA ILE A 109 38.69 0.66 -0.10
C ILE A 109 37.55 1.37 0.64
N GLY A 110 36.55 0.60 1.06
CA GLY A 110 35.41 1.11 1.81
C GLY A 110 34.44 -0.01 2.17
N TRP A 111 33.48 0.31 3.03
CA TRP A 111 32.40 -0.59 3.42
C TRP A 111 31.07 0.05 3.06
N MET A 112 30.20 -0.74 2.44
CA MET A 112 28.91 -0.30 1.96
C MET A 112 27.80 -1.11 2.62
N ASN A 113 26.72 -0.45 3.04
CA ASN A 113 25.47 -1.10 3.35
C ASN A 113 24.50 -0.97 2.17
N PHE A 114 23.75 -2.04 1.89
CA PHE A 114 22.61 -2.02 0.98
C PHE A 114 21.31 -2.17 1.77
N ASN A 115 20.46 -1.15 1.73
CA ASN A 115 19.13 -1.22 2.34
C ASN A 115 18.17 -2.05 1.46
N LYS A 116 18.37 -3.37 1.47
CA LYS A 116 17.63 -4.34 0.68
C LYS A 116 16.13 -4.33 0.97
N ASP A 117 15.76 -4.20 2.24
CA ASP A 117 14.35 -4.16 2.65
C ASP A 117 13.67 -2.86 2.19
N GLY A 118 14.39 -1.73 2.28
CA GLY A 118 13.94 -0.44 1.76
C GLY A 118 13.72 -0.48 0.25
N TYR A 119 14.66 -1.06 -0.51
CA TYR A 119 14.53 -1.20 -1.96
C TYR A 119 13.35 -2.10 -2.33
N LYS A 120 13.18 -3.25 -1.67
CA LYS A 120 12.02 -4.13 -1.89
C LYS A 120 10.69 -3.44 -1.62
N LYS A 121 10.60 -2.67 -0.53
CA LYS A 121 9.42 -1.87 -0.19
C LYS A 121 9.15 -0.85 -1.30
N TYR A 122 10.17 -0.10 -1.72
CA TYR A 122 10.07 0.88 -2.80
C TYR A 122 9.58 0.25 -4.11
N CYS A 123 10.17 -0.86 -4.57
CA CYS A 123 9.75 -1.51 -5.81
C CYS A 123 8.28 -1.95 -5.79
N ARG A 124 7.80 -2.40 -4.62
CA ARG A 124 6.39 -2.76 -4.45
C ARG A 124 5.50 -1.51 -4.54
N GLU A 125 5.80 -0.46 -3.78
CA GLU A 125 5.04 0.78 -3.77
C GLU A 125 5.02 1.45 -5.16
N TYR A 126 6.17 1.46 -5.86
CA TYR A 126 6.29 1.97 -7.23
C TYR A 126 5.39 1.19 -8.20
N ARG A 127 5.45 -0.14 -8.18
CA ARG A 127 4.58 -0.98 -9.04
C ARG A 127 3.10 -0.71 -8.75
N GLU A 128 2.71 -0.70 -7.48
CA GLU A 128 1.33 -0.44 -7.06
C GLU A 128 0.85 0.96 -7.48
N TYR A 129 1.73 1.97 -7.47
CA TYR A 129 1.41 3.32 -7.95
C TYR A 129 1.20 3.35 -9.46
N HIS A 130 2.10 2.74 -10.24
CA HIS A 130 1.98 2.70 -11.70
C HIS A 130 0.79 1.86 -12.19
N GLU A 131 0.54 0.69 -11.59
CA GLU A 131 -0.67 -0.09 -11.88
C GLU A 131 -1.94 0.71 -11.57
N TRP A 132 -1.93 1.52 -10.49
CA TRP A 132 -3.04 2.42 -10.19
C TRP A 132 -3.16 3.53 -11.24
N LEU A 133 -2.06 4.13 -11.69
CA LEU A 133 -2.05 5.13 -12.75
C LEU A 133 -2.61 4.60 -14.07
N GLU A 134 -2.24 3.39 -14.46
CA GLU A 134 -2.72 2.74 -15.70
C GLU A 134 -4.20 2.39 -15.62
N ASN A 135 -4.68 1.93 -14.46
CA ASN A 135 -6.06 1.47 -14.27
C ASN A 135 -7.01 2.55 -13.71
N ARG A 136 -6.54 3.78 -13.45
CA ARG A 136 -7.39 4.82 -12.86
C ARG A 136 -8.43 5.29 -13.86
N ASN A 137 -9.67 5.42 -13.40
CA ASN A 137 -10.69 6.17 -14.12
C ASN A 137 -10.38 7.67 -14.02
N GLU A 138 -9.93 8.28 -15.11
CA GLU A 138 -9.52 9.68 -15.18
C GLU A 138 -10.64 10.66 -14.80
N ALA A 139 -11.89 10.38 -15.19
CA ALA A 139 -13.04 11.22 -14.84
C ALA A 139 -13.29 11.26 -13.32
N ARG A 140 -13.07 10.13 -12.63
CA ARG A 140 -13.15 10.05 -11.17
C ARG A 140 -12.00 10.80 -10.48
N TYR A 141 -10.79 10.73 -11.05
CA TYR A 141 -9.63 11.47 -10.52
C TYR A 141 -9.81 12.99 -10.68
N ALA A 142 -10.27 13.45 -11.85
CA ALA A 142 -10.58 14.86 -12.10
C ALA A 142 -11.63 15.42 -11.12
N THR A 143 -12.62 14.62 -10.73
CA THR A 143 -13.61 15.01 -9.73
C THR A 143 -12.97 15.22 -8.35
N ASN A 144 -12.09 14.32 -7.91
CA ASN A 144 -11.40 14.44 -6.61
C ASN A 144 -10.50 15.69 -6.56
N VAL A 145 -9.73 15.95 -7.63
CA VAL A 145 -8.89 17.15 -7.75
C VAL A 145 -9.73 18.44 -7.77
N ALA A 146 -10.88 18.44 -8.46
CA ALA A 146 -11.75 19.61 -8.57
C ALA A 146 -12.42 20.03 -7.25
N HIS A 147 -12.59 19.12 -6.29
CA HIS A 147 -13.10 19.45 -4.95
C HIS A 147 -12.05 20.08 -4.03
N GLY A 148 -10.81 20.26 -4.49
CA GLY A 148 -9.71 20.81 -3.66
C GLY A 148 -9.25 19.87 -2.55
N ARG A 149 -9.70 18.60 -2.58
CA ARG A 149 -9.43 17.58 -1.56
C ARG A 149 -8.78 16.37 -2.21
N ASN A 150 -7.57 16.01 -1.77
CA ASN A 150 -6.77 14.93 -2.36
C ASN A 150 -7.25 13.49 -1.99
N TYR A 151 -8.54 13.26 -1.74
CA TYR A 151 -9.07 11.97 -1.32
C TYR A 151 -10.39 11.58 -2.04
N ASP A 152 -10.71 10.27 -2.08
CA ASP A 152 -11.92 9.76 -2.74
C ASP A 152 -13.15 9.89 -1.83
N SER A 153 -13.80 11.04 -1.89
CA SER A 153 -14.96 11.41 -1.05
C SER A 153 -16.17 10.48 -1.24
N LYS A 154 -16.36 9.96 -2.45
CA LYS A 154 -17.43 8.99 -2.76
C LYS A 154 -17.18 7.65 -2.07
N ASN A 155 -15.96 7.13 -2.14
CA ASN A 155 -15.63 5.87 -1.48
C ASN A 155 -15.68 6.01 0.05
N LEU A 156 -15.24 7.15 0.61
CA LEU A 156 -15.38 7.41 2.03
C LEU A 156 -16.85 7.48 2.45
N MET A 157 -17.71 8.16 1.68
CA MET A 157 -19.16 8.17 1.95
C MET A 157 -19.75 6.75 1.97
N HIS A 158 -19.39 5.92 1.00
CA HIS A 158 -19.82 4.51 0.99
C HIS A 158 -19.28 3.73 2.19
N THR A 159 -18.04 4.00 2.62
CA THR A 159 -17.42 3.37 3.77
C THR A 159 -18.15 3.72 5.07
N PHE A 160 -18.44 5.00 5.30
CA PHE A 160 -19.23 5.44 6.45
C PHE A 160 -20.63 4.83 6.45
N ARG A 161 -21.30 4.78 5.30
CA ARG A 161 -22.59 4.09 5.17
C ARG A 161 -22.51 2.63 5.59
N LEU A 162 -21.44 1.92 5.27
CA LEU A 162 -21.23 0.52 5.68
C LEU A 162 -20.95 0.40 7.17
N LEU A 163 -20.08 1.26 7.72
CA LEU A 163 -19.80 1.28 9.17
C LEU A 163 -21.07 1.54 9.98
N ASP A 164 -21.88 2.53 9.58
CA ASP A 164 -23.15 2.82 10.24
C ASP A 164 -24.18 1.69 10.12
N MET A 165 -24.06 0.83 9.11
CA MET A 165 -24.91 -0.37 8.96
C MET A 165 -24.39 -1.51 9.80
N ALA A 166 -23.07 -1.69 9.90
CA ALA A 166 -22.45 -2.70 10.74
C ALA A 166 -22.76 -2.45 12.23
N GLU A 167 -22.66 -1.19 12.67
CA GLU A 167 -23.03 -0.77 14.02
C GLU A 167 -24.52 -1.03 14.31
N GLU A 168 -25.40 -0.74 13.34
CA GLU A 168 -26.84 -0.99 13.45
C GLU A 168 -27.18 -2.50 13.50
N ILE A 169 -26.51 -3.32 12.70
CA ILE A 169 -26.70 -4.79 12.72
C ILE A 169 -26.32 -5.35 14.09
N ALA A 170 -25.15 -4.96 14.60
CA ALA A 170 -24.66 -5.45 15.89
C ALA A 170 -25.57 -5.04 17.06
N ARG A 171 -26.08 -3.80 17.03
CA ARG A 171 -26.90 -3.25 18.11
C ARG A 171 -28.39 -3.63 18.01
N ASP A 172 -28.97 -3.47 16.82
CA ASP A 172 -30.42 -3.46 16.64
C ASP A 172 -30.94 -4.69 15.87
N ARG A 173 -30.04 -5.54 15.34
CA ARG A 173 -30.37 -6.71 14.50
C ARG A 173 -31.22 -6.33 13.28
N ARG A 174 -30.98 -5.14 12.73
CA ARG A 174 -31.75 -4.56 11.62
C ARG A 174 -30.82 -4.00 10.56
N ILE A 175 -31.36 -3.92 9.34
CA ILE A 175 -30.69 -3.29 8.21
C ILE A 175 -31.60 -2.19 7.65
N THR A 176 -31.22 -0.95 7.88
CA THR A 176 -31.91 0.23 7.36
C THR A 176 -31.27 0.64 6.04
N VAL A 177 -31.88 0.22 4.92
CA VAL A 177 -31.37 0.52 3.57
C VAL A 177 -31.42 2.03 3.27
N ARG A 178 -32.52 2.70 3.65
CA ARG A 178 -32.71 4.15 3.50
C ARG A 178 -32.11 4.86 4.71
N ARG A 179 -30.86 5.32 4.57
CA ARG A 179 -30.09 5.85 5.69
C ARG A 179 -30.73 7.10 6.32
N PRO A 180 -30.92 7.15 7.65
CA PRO A 180 -31.46 8.33 8.32
C PRO A 180 -30.46 9.49 8.33
N ASN A 181 -29.15 9.20 8.30
CA ASN A 181 -28.07 10.19 8.27
C ASN A 181 -27.64 10.57 6.84
N ARG A 182 -28.60 10.66 5.90
CA ARG A 182 -28.33 10.98 4.49
C ARG A 182 -27.51 12.26 4.32
N ASP A 183 -27.84 13.30 5.09
CA ASP A 183 -27.20 14.61 4.92
C ASP A 183 -25.72 14.57 5.31
N PHE A 184 -25.37 13.86 6.39
CA PHE A 184 -23.98 13.59 6.77
C PHE A 184 -23.21 12.86 5.66
N LEU A 185 -23.80 11.79 5.09
CA LEU A 185 -23.20 11.06 3.98
C LEU A 185 -22.99 11.96 2.75
N MET A 186 -23.92 12.87 2.48
CA MET A 186 -23.80 13.84 1.39
C MET A 186 -22.74 14.91 1.66
N GLN A 187 -22.55 15.34 2.91
CA GLN A 187 -21.45 16.24 3.30
C GLN A 187 -20.08 15.58 3.05
N ILE A 188 -19.91 14.31 3.45
CA ILE A 188 -18.70 13.55 3.13
C ILE A 188 -18.48 13.52 1.61
N ARG A 189 -19.52 13.22 0.83
CA ARG A 189 -19.42 13.15 -0.64
C ARG A 189 -19.03 14.48 -1.28
N ARG A 190 -19.48 15.61 -0.70
CA ARG A 190 -19.13 16.95 -1.18
C ARG A 190 -17.70 17.37 -0.82
N GLY A 191 -17.06 16.66 0.12
CA GLY A 191 -15.72 16.98 0.59
C GLY A 191 -15.71 18.01 1.72
N ASP A 192 -16.81 18.11 2.48
CA ASP A 192 -17.00 19.12 3.54
C ASP A 192 -16.12 18.86 4.78
N PHE A 193 -15.41 17.73 4.85
CA PHE A 193 -14.55 17.32 5.97
C PHE A 193 -13.08 17.19 5.56
N GLU A 194 -12.18 17.30 6.53
CA GLU A 194 -10.79 16.90 6.36
C GLU A 194 -10.66 15.38 6.27
N TYR A 195 -9.66 14.92 5.52
CA TYR A 195 -9.40 13.48 5.35
C TYR A 195 -9.09 12.81 6.69
N ASP A 196 -8.17 13.41 7.47
CA ASP A 196 -7.72 12.81 8.73
C ASP A 196 -8.85 12.73 9.76
N ASP A 197 -9.75 13.72 9.80
CA ASP A 197 -10.94 13.70 10.65
C ASP A 197 -11.89 12.55 10.29
N LEU A 198 -12.09 12.29 8.99
CA LEU A 198 -12.91 11.16 8.54
C LEU A 198 -12.26 9.83 8.87
N ILE A 199 -10.93 9.74 8.80
CA ILE A 199 -10.21 8.51 9.13
C ILE A 199 -10.29 8.22 10.63
N ALA A 200 -10.11 9.23 11.48
CA ALA A 200 -10.22 9.09 12.93
C ALA A 200 -11.64 8.62 13.33
N GLN A 201 -12.68 9.25 12.78
CA GLN A 201 -14.07 8.83 13.00
C GLN A 201 -14.34 7.40 12.52
N ALA A 202 -13.76 6.99 11.40
CA ALA A 202 -13.90 5.62 10.90
C ALA A 202 -13.23 4.60 11.82
N GLU A 203 -12.05 4.90 12.39
CA GLU A 203 -11.37 4.04 13.37
C GLU A 203 -12.17 3.89 14.67
N GLU A 204 -12.71 5.00 15.18
CA GLU A 204 -13.57 4.96 16.37
C GLU A 204 -14.80 4.06 16.14
N LYS A 205 -15.43 4.19 14.97
CA LYS A 205 -16.55 3.33 14.57
C LYS A 205 -16.14 1.87 14.47
N ILE A 206 -14.98 1.56 13.89
CA ILE A 206 -14.49 0.18 13.80
C ILE A 206 -14.31 -0.42 15.20
N ALA A 207 -13.62 0.27 16.10
CA ALA A 207 -13.39 -0.21 17.46
C ALA A 207 -14.73 -0.44 18.20
N ARG A 208 -15.68 0.48 18.04
CA ARG A 208 -17.02 0.33 18.61
C ARG A 208 -17.78 -0.87 18.04
N ILE A 209 -17.72 -1.07 16.71
CA ILE A 209 -18.35 -2.21 16.04
C ILE A 209 -17.76 -3.53 16.56
N GLU A 210 -16.44 -3.61 16.71
CA GLU A 210 -15.77 -4.79 17.27
C GLU A 210 -16.32 -5.12 18.67
N THR A 211 -16.37 -4.14 19.58
CA THR A 211 -16.94 -4.35 20.92
C THR A 211 -18.43 -4.73 20.88
N LEU A 212 -19.22 -4.16 19.97
CA LEU A 212 -20.64 -4.51 19.85
C LEU A 212 -20.83 -5.95 19.38
N PHE A 213 -20.00 -6.44 18.45
CA PHE A 213 -20.08 -7.81 17.97
C PHE A 213 -19.59 -8.84 19.00
N GLU A 214 -18.70 -8.47 19.94
CA GLU A 214 -18.28 -9.36 21.04
C GLU A 214 -19.44 -9.72 21.99
N VAL A 215 -20.42 -8.84 22.13
CA VAL A 215 -21.58 -9.01 23.03
C VAL A 215 -22.90 -9.22 22.29
N ALA A 216 -22.87 -9.24 20.96
CA ALA A 216 -24.06 -9.42 20.15
C ALA A 216 -24.56 -10.87 20.22
N ASP A 217 -25.84 -11.05 20.51
CA ASP A 217 -26.54 -12.34 20.45
C ASP A 217 -27.01 -12.63 19.01
N LEU A 218 -26.09 -12.47 18.06
CA LEU A 218 -26.31 -12.82 16.65
C LEU A 218 -25.84 -14.25 16.41
N PRO A 219 -26.56 -15.06 15.62
CA PRO A 219 -26.12 -16.40 15.30
C PRO A 219 -24.84 -16.35 14.44
N ASP A 220 -23.91 -17.27 14.72
CA ASP A 220 -22.65 -17.39 13.97
C ASP A 220 -22.87 -17.70 12.48
N GLU A 221 -23.94 -18.42 12.17
CA GLU A 221 -24.34 -18.76 10.80
C GLU A 221 -25.81 -18.39 10.54
N PRO A 222 -26.13 -17.96 9.31
CA PRO A 222 -27.51 -17.70 8.93
C PRO A 222 -28.30 -19.01 8.82
N ASP A 223 -29.58 -18.96 9.17
CA ASP A 223 -30.51 -20.07 8.96
C ASP A 223 -30.76 -20.27 7.45
N ARG A 224 -30.17 -21.33 6.89
CA ARG A 224 -30.24 -21.62 5.46
C ARG A 224 -31.63 -22.02 5.00
N GLU A 225 -32.36 -22.78 5.82
CA GLU A 225 -33.72 -23.23 5.48
C GLU A 225 -34.68 -22.04 5.45
N ALA A 226 -34.58 -21.15 6.45
CA ALA A 226 -35.38 -19.92 6.48
C ALA A 226 -35.05 -18.98 5.30
N LEU A 227 -33.77 -18.87 4.93
CA LEU A 227 -33.35 -18.09 3.76
C LEU A 227 -33.89 -18.66 2.44
N GLU A 228 -33.85 -19.98 2.27
CA GLU A 228 -34.39 -20.64 1.08
C GLU A 228 -35.91 -20.47 0.98
N ALA A 229 -36.62 -20.66 2.10
CA ALA A 229 -38.06 -20.43 2.17
C ALA A 229 -38.42 -18.97 1.81
N ALA A 230 -37.70 -17.99 2.36
CA ALA A 230 -37.91 -16.57 2.04
C ALA A 230 -37.61 -16.27 0.55
N LEU A 231 -36.58 -16.88 -0.04
CA LEU A 231 -36.27 -16.73 -1.46
C LEU A 231 -37.39 -17.27 -2.35
N VAL A 232 -37.92 -18.46 -2.03
CA VAL A 232 -39.05 -19.06 -2.74
C VAL A 232 -40.26 -18.15 -2.63
N GLU A 233 -40.61 -17.69 -1.43
CA GLU A 233 -41.73 -16.79 -1.20
C GLU A 233 -41.63 -15.49 -2.01
N ILE A 234 -40.46 -14.84 -2.01
CA ILE A 234 -40.23 -13.62 -2.79
C ILE A 234 -40.43 -13.88 -4.29
N ARG A 235 -39.93 -15.02 -4.80
CA ARG A 235 -40.08 -15.41 -6.21
C ARG A 235 -41.51 -15.75 -6.56
N GLU A 236 -42.21 -16.50 -5.71
CA GLU A 236 -43.62 -16.81 -5.89
C GLU A 236 -44.47 -15.54 -5.92
N ARG A 237 -44.26 -14.61 -4.98
CA ARG A 237 -44.94 -13.30 -5.02
C ARG A 237 -44.64 -12.53 -6.29
N TRP A 238 -43.42 -12.60 -6.81
CA TRP A 238 -43.04 -11.92 -8.06
C TRP A 238 -43.71 -12.58 -9.29
N TYR A 239 -43.64 -13.90 -9.41
CA TYR A 239 -44.16 -14.64 -10.58
C TYR A 239 -45.67 -14.86 -10.56
N LEU A 240 -46.28 -14.99 -9.38
CA LEU A 240 -47.72 -15.17 -9.19
C LEU A 240 -48.43 -13.84 -8.94
N GLY A 241 -47.71 -12.79 -8.55
CA GLY A 241 -48.26 -11.45 -8.29
C GLY A 241 -48.31 -10.52 -9.50
N GLU A 242 -47.47 -10.70 -10.54
CA GLU A 242 -47.51 -9.88 -11.76
C GLU A 242 -47.21 -10.69 -13.03
N GLY A 243 -48.11 -11.63 -13.33
CA GLY A 243 -48.42 -12.04 -14.70
C GLY A 243 -49.64 -11.31 -15.27
N GLY A 244 -49.97 -10.12 -14.75
CA GLY A 244 -51.17 -9.40 -15.15
C GLY A 244 -51.33 -8.01 -14.53
N SER A 245 -50.52 -7.04 -14.97
CA SER A 245 -50.99 -5.78 -15.57
C SER A 245 -49.83 -5.00 -16.18
#